data_AF-A0ABD0RSS9-F1
#
_entry.id   AF-A0ABD0RSS9-F1
#
_cell.length_a   1.000
_cell.length_b   1.000
_cell.length_c   1.000
_cell.angle_alpha   90.00
_cell.angle_beta   90.00
_cell.angle_gamma   90.00
#
_symmetry.space_group_name_H-M   'P 1'
#
loop_
_entity.id
_entity.type
_entity.pdbx_description
1 polymer ?
#
loop_
_entity_poly.entity_id
_entity_poly.type
_entity_poly.pdbx_seq_one_letter_code
_entity_poly.pdbx_strand_id
1 'polypeptide(L)' 'SYSFSVEVLNPIVDPRFLRRGPFKDRASIRVAVLDADEPPRFSRARYRMDVSENCPPACTVGRVSAVDPDTGLTNNI' A
#
# COMPACT_ATOMS: atom_id res chain seq x y z
N SER A 1 -7.66 1.80 3.50
CA SER A 1 -8.18 3.08 4.04
C SER A 1 -8.00 3.07 5.55
N TYR A 2 -7.73 4.23 6.15
CA TYR A 2 -7.50 4.35 7.59
C TYR A 2 -8.53 5.26 8.23
N SER A 3 -8.93 4.96 9.46
CA SER A 3 -9.85 5.79 10.22
C SER A 3 -9.34 5.95 11.64
N PHE A 4 -9.27 7.19 12.11
CA PHE A 4 -8.91 7.48 13.49
C PHE A 4 -9.81 8.57 14.05
N SER A 5 -9.97 8.53 15.37
CA SER A 5 -10.74 9.54 16.11
C SER A 5 -9.79 10.46 16.84
N VAL A 6 -10.04 11.76 16.74
CA VAL A 6 -9.29 12.78 17.47
C VAL A 6 -10.20 13.38 18.54
N GLU A 7 -9.67 13.50 19.76
CA GLU A 7 -10.35 14.14 20.89
C GLU A 7 -9.61 15.44 21.23
N VAL A 8 -10.37 16.53 21.33
CA VAL A 8 -9.86 17.85 21.74
C VAL A 8 -10.40 18.15 23.11
N LEU A 9 -9.52 18.49 24.04
CA LEU A 9 -9.83 18.85 25.42
C LEU A 9 -9.48 20.31 25.63
N ASN A 10 -10.35 21.09 26.29
CA ASN A 10 -9.96 22.42 26.76
C ASN A 10 -9.19 22.27 28.09
N PRO A 11 -7.87 22.58 28.14
CA PRO A 11 -7.08 22.45 29.36
C PRO A 11 -7.40 23.53 30.40
N ILE A 12 -7.97 24.67 29.99
CA ILE A 12 -8.28 25.80 30.87
C ILE A 12 -9.78 26.07 30.80
N VAL A 13 -10.51 25.42 31.70
CA VAL A 13 -11.96 25.59 31.86
C VAL A 13 -12.22 26.63 32.94
N ASP A 14 -12.91 27.72 32.59
CA ASP A 14 -13.36 28.69 33.59
C ASP A 14 -14.39 28.02 34.52
N PRO A 15 -14.20 28.10 35.86
CA PRO A 15 -15.09 27.49 36.85
C PRO A 15 -16.58 27.81 36.67
N ARG A 16 -16.90 28.97 36.09
CA ARG A 16 -18.27 29.41 35.81
C ARG A 16 -18.98 28.55 34.77
N PHE A 17 -18.23 27.85 33.91
CA PHE A 17 -18.81 27.01 32.85
C PHE A 17 -18.81 25.52 33.18
N LEU A 18 -18.19 25.07 34.28
CA LEU A 18 -18.08 23.64 34.65
C LEU A 18 -19.43 22.88 34.65
N ARG A 19 -20.55 23.58 34.86
CA ARG A 19 -21.91 23.00 34.83
C ARG A 19 -22.52 22.83 33.44
N ARG A 20 -21.87 23.35 32.38
CA ARG A 20 -22.41 23.34 31.00
C ARG A 20 -22.06 22.11 30.18
N GLY A 21 -21.32 21.16 30.74
CA GLY A 21 -21.09 19.85 30.14
C GLY A 21 -19.62 19.53 29.89
N PRO A 22 -19.34 18.43 29.17
CA PRO A 22 -17.98 18.00 28.90
C PRO A 22 -17.28 18.97 27.94
N PHE A 23 -16.14 19.55 28.35
CA PHE A 23 -15.28 20.38 27.49
C PHE A 23 -14.36 19.54 26.60
N LYS A 24 -14.97 18.51 26.01
CA LYS A 24 -14.31 17.63 25.07
C LYS A 24 -15.17 17.51 23.82
N ASP A 25 -14.51 17.58 22.69
CA ASP A 25 -15.12 17.32 21.40
C ASP A 25 -14.35 16.21 20.68
N ARG A 26 -15.05 15.45 19.85
CA ARG A 26 -14.47 14.31 19.15
C ARG A 26 -14.84 14.33 17.68
N ALA A 27 -13.82 14.32 16.82
CA ALA A 27 -14.00 14.21 15.38
C ALA A 27 -13.50 12.85 14.86
N SER A 28 -14.09 12.42 13.75
CA SER A 28 -13.66 11.22 13.02
C SER A 28 -12.97 11.65 11.72
N ILE A 29 -11.78 11.12 11.49
CA ILE A 29 -10.99 11.41 10.29
C ILE A 29 -10.86 10.11 9.50
N ARG A 30 -11.18 10.18 8.20
CA ARG A 30 -11.07 9.07 7.26
C ARG A 30 -10.04 9.40 6.19
N VAL A 31 -9.03 8.56 6.06
CA VAL A 31 -7.97 8.66 5.06
C VAL A 31 -8.18 7.58 4.00
N ALA A 32 -8.38 8.01 2.76
CA ALA A 32 -8.37 7.13 1.60
C ALA A 32 -6.95 7.05 1.06
N VAL A 33 -6.44 5.82 0.89
CA VAL A 33 -5.20 5.57 0.14
C VAL A 33 -5.66 5.19 -1.26
N LEU A 34 -5.16 5.91 -2.26
CA LEU A 34 -5.41 5.63 -3.66
C LEU A 34 -4.27 4.77 -4.20
N ASP A 35 -4.62 3.81 -5.05
CA ASP A 35 -3.66 2.99 -5.79
C ASP A 35 -2.91 3.88 -6.80
N ALA A 36 -1.64 3.59 -7.04
CA ALA A 36 -0.81 4.27 -8.03
C ALA A 36 -0.09 3.22 -8.85
N ASP A 37 -0.11 3.34 -10.18
CA ASP A 37 0.48 2.33 -11.06
C ASP A 37 1.97 2.12 -10.76
N GLU A 38 2.34 0.87 -10.51
CA GLU A 38 3.70 0.42 -10.25
C GLU A 38 4.18 -0.55 -11.33
N PRO A 39 5.42 -0.43 -11.83
CA PRO A 39 5.89 -1.32 -12.88
C PRO A 39 6.10 -2.75 -12.37
N PRO A 40 5.92 -3.79 -13.22
CA PRO A 40 6.14 -5.17 -12.84
C PRO A 40 7.60 -5.40 -12.43
N ARG A 41 7.80 -6.09 -11.32
CA ARG A 41 9.12 -6.34 -10.74
C ARG A 41 9.51 -7.79 -10.92
N PHE A 42 10.69 -8.02 -11.51
CA PHE A 42 11.25 -9.37 -11.61
C PHE A 42 11.39 -10.03 -10.24
N SER A 43 11.06 -11.32 -10.16
CA SER A 43 11.12 -12.09 -8.91
C SER A 43 12.56 -12.30 -8.39
N ARG A 44 13.57 -12.11 -9.25
CA ARG A 44 14.99 -12.14 -8.89
C ARG A 44 15.72 -10.95 -9.48
N ALA A 45 16.69 -10.40 -8.75
CA ALA A 45 17.55 -9.32 -9.23
C ALA A 45 18.48 -9.75 -10.37
N ARG A 46 18.86 -11.04 -10.43
CA ARG A 46 19.67 -11.63 -11.49
C ARG A 46 19.21 -13.05 -11.78
N TYR A 47 19.14 -13.40 -13.07
CA TYR A 47 18.90 -14.76 -13.53
C TYR A 47 20.16 -15.28 -14.22
N ARG A 48 20.66 -16.41 -13.74
CA ARG A 48 21.73 -17.16 -14.40
C ARG A 48 21.13 -18.47 -14.89
N MET A 49 21.31 -18.75 -16.16
CA MET A 49 20.82 -19.95 -16.83
C MET A 49 21.95 -20.48 -17.70
N ASP A 50 22.09 -21.79 -17.76
CA ASP A 50 23.11 -22.46 -18.54
C ASP A 50 22.41 -23.33 -19.60
N VAL A 51 22.97 -23.40 -20.80
CA VAL A 51 22.44 -24.18 -21.92
C VAL A 51 23.54 -25.01 -22.55
N SER A 52 23.19 -26.22 -22.99
CA SER A 52 24.13 -27.10 -23.67
C SER A 52 24.45 -26.60 -25.08
N GLU A 53 25.70 -26.77 -25.52
CA GLU A 53 26.15 -26.34 -26.85
C GLU A 53 25.42 -27.06 -28.00
N ASN A 54 24.98 -28.29 -27.74
CA ASN A 54 24.24 -29.11 -28.69
C ASN A 54 22.72 -28.90 -28.63
N CYS A 55 22.25 -27.81 -28.02
CA CYS A 55 20.80 -27.60 -27.93
C CYS A 55 20.20 -27.35 -29.33
N PRO A 56 19.14 -28.09 -29.71
CA PRO A 56 18.51 -27.91 -31.01
C PRO A 56 17.81 -26.55 -31.11
N PRO A 57 17.48 -26.10 -32.34
CA PRO A 57 16.68 -24.88 -32.54
C PRO A 57 15.38 -24.92 -31.73
N ALA A 58 15.00 -23.77 -31.16
CA ALA A 58 13.85 -23.60 -30.25
C ALA A 58 13.97 -24.30 -28.88
N CYS A 59 15.19 -24.63 -28.44
CA CYS A 59 15.46 -25.07 -27.08
C CYS A 59 15.21 -23.95 -26.05
N THR A 60 14.35 -24.23 -25.06
CA THR A 60 14.06 -23.31 -23.96
C THR A 60 15.19 -23.30 -22.94
N VAL A 61 15.87 -22.15 -22.81
CA VAL A 61 16.99 -21.95 -21.85
C VAL A 61 16.49 -21.81 -20.41
N GLY A 62 15.30 -21.24 -20.23
CA GLY A 62 14.65 -21.13 -18.93
C GLY A 62 13.50 -20.14 -18.96
N ARG A 63 12.96 -19.84 -17.77
CA ARG A 63 11.81 -18.96 -17.59
C ARG A 63 12.09 -17.95 -16.50
N VAL A 64 11.74 -16.70 -16.77
CA VAL A 64 11.73 -15.63 -15.78
C VAL A 64 10.29 -15.29 -15.40
N SER A 65 10.12 -14.64 -14.26
CA SER A 65 8.83 -14.21 -13.74
C SER A 65 8.94 -12.80 -13.18
N ALA A 66 7.89 -12.01 -13.36
CA ALA A 66 7.72 -10.71 -12.74
C ALA A 66 6.36 -10.67 -12.04
N VAL A 67 6.27 -9.87 -10.98
CA VAL A 67 5.05 -9.65 -10.21
C VAL A 67 4.77 -8.16 -10.19
N ASP A 68 3.55 -7.82 -10.54
CA ASP A 68 3.00 -6.48 -10.45
C ASP A 68 2.23 -6.35 -9.12
N PRO A 69 2.57 -5.40 -8.23
CA PRO A 69 1.91 -5.24 -6.95
C PRO A 69 0.59 -4.46 -7.03
N ASP A 70 0.24 -3.91 -8.20
CA ASP A 70 -0.98 -3.13 -8.40
C ASP A 70 -2.21 -3.90 -7.91
N THR A 71 -3.05 -3.24 -7.11
CA THR A 71 -4.21 -3.88 -6.48
C THR A 71 -5.45 -3.88 -7.39
N GLY A 72 -5.30 -3.33 -8.60
CA GLY A 72 -6.30 -3.22 -9.67
C GLY A 72 -6.23 -4.30 -10.76
N LEU A 73 -7.25 -4.30 -11.62
CA LEU A 73 -7.49 -5.29 -12.68
C LEU A 73 -6.25 -5.55 -13.56
N THR A 74 -5.95 -6.84 -13.76
CA THR A 74 -4.82 -7.44 -14.51
C THR A 74 -4.85 -7.20 -16.03
N ASN A 75 -5.40 -6.07 -16.49
CA ASN A 75 -5.78 -5.83 -17.89
C ASN A 75 -4.77 -4.98 -18.66
N ASN A 76 -3.71 -4.48 -18.03
CA ASN A 76 -2.73 -3.59 -18.67
C ASN A 76 -1.61 -4.38 -19.38
N ILE A 77 -1.97 -5.31 -20.25
CA ILE A 77 -1.04 -5.93 -21.22
C ILE A 77 -1.20 -5.26 -22.58
#